data_AF-A0A6A5V0J0-F1
#
_entry.id   AF-A0A6A5V0J0-F1
#
_cell.length_a   1.000
_cell.length_b   1.000
_cell.length_c   1.000
_cell.angle_alpha   90.00
_cell.angle_beta   90.00
_cell.angle_gamma   90.00
#
_symmetry.space_group_name_H-M   'P 1'
#
loop_
_entity.id
_entity.type
_entity.pdbx_description
1 polymer ?
#
loop_
_entity_poly.entity_id
_entity_poly.type
_entity_poly.pdbx_seq_one_letter_code
_entity_poly.pdbx_strand_id
1 'polypeptide(L)' 'YSCVLCNRCFCSKGALEQHQQNSPVHTKTIHCKTCDRYFGSKGALEQHQQNSPVHTKIIHCKTCDRYFGSKRALEQH' A
#
# COMPACT_ATOMS: atom_id res chain seq x y z
N TYR A 1 8.29 4.51 30.02
CA TYR A 1 8.24 5.30 28.77
C TYR A 1 7.08 4.81 27.92
N SER A 2 6.19 5.67 27.45
CA SER A 2 4.94 5.25 26.79
C SER A 2 4.78 5.86 25.39
N CYS A 3 4.20 5.09 24.48
CA CYS A 3 3.82 5.54 23.15
C CYS A 3 2.38 6.06 23.15
N VAL A 4 2.16 7.32 22.78
CA VAL A 4 0.82 7.95 22.78
C VAL A 4 -0.07 7.39 21.66
N LEU A 5 0.51 7.02 20.52
CA LEU A 5 -0.26 6.58 19.35
C LEU A 5 -0.80 5.14 19.47
N CYS A 6 -0.16 4.27 20.25
CA CYS A 6 -0.60 2.88 20.42
C CYS A 6 -0.68 2.41 21.88
N ASN A 7 -0.51 3.33 22.84
CA ASN A 7 -0.59 3.09 24.29
C ASN A 7 0.32 1.97 24.83
N ARG A 8 1.39 1.61 24.10
CA ARG A 8 2.39 0.64 24.58
C ARG A 8 3.36 1.27 25.57
N CYS A 9 3.71 0.50 26.60
CA CYS A 9 4.68 0.87 27.62
C CYS A 9 6.01 0.12 27.42
N PHE A 10 7.10 0.84 27.63
CA PHE A 10 8.48 0.39 27.46
C PHE A 10 9.28 0.66 28.73
N CYS A 11 10.20 -0.26 29.03
CA CYS A 11 11.07 -0.24 30.21
C CYS A 11 12.17 0.83 30.15
N SER A 12 12.49 1.38 28.97
CA SER A 12 13.54 2.39 28.79
C SER A 12 13.21 3.40 27.68
N LYS A 13 13.92 4.53 27.68
CA LYS A 13 13.81 5.56 26.63
C LYS A 13 14.24 5.00 25.28
N GLY A 14 15.38 4.29 25.23
CA GLY A 14 15.88 3.69 23.99
C GLY A 14 14.92 2.65 23.40
N ALA A 15 14.22 1.87 24.24
CA ALA A 15 13.20 0.95 23.77
C ALA A 15 11.99 1.68 23.16
N LEU A 16 11.60 2.83 23.72
CA LEU A 16 10.56 3.68 23.13
C LEU A 16 11.03 4.31 21.80
N GLU A 17 12.26 4.82 21.73
CA GLU A 17 12.82 5.42 20.51
C GLU A 17 12.93 4.39 19.37
N GLN A 18 13.43 3.18 19.66
CA GLN A 18 13.45 2.09 18.69
C GLN A 18 12.03 1.72 18.25
N HIS A 19 11.06 1.67 19.17
CA HIS A 19 9.66 1.43 18.81
C HIS A 19 9.12 2.52 17.88
N GLN A 20 9.41 3.79 18.16
CA GLN A 20 8.99 4.91 17.32
C GLN A 20 9.62 4.85 15.92
N GLN A 21 10.86 4.39 15.81
CA GLN A 21 11.52 4.32 14.51
C GLN A 21 11.05 3.14 13.65
N ASN A 22 10.61 2.03 14.24
CA ASN A 22 10.29 0.80 13.50
C ASN A 22 8.79 0.50 13.41
N SER A 23 7.97 1.09 14.28
CA SER A 23 6.56 0.74 14.30
C SER A 23 5.79 1.47 13.20
N PRO A 24 4.96 0.76 12.42
CA PRO A 24 4.16 1.36 11.34
C PRO A 24 3.25 2.50 11.80
N VAL A 25 2.84 2.51 13.08
CA VAL A 25 1.99 3.59 13.64
C VAL A 25 2.73 4.94 13.67
N HIS A 26 4.07 4.92 13.69
CA HIS A 26 4.93 6.10 13.67
C HIS A 26 5.58 6.34 12.31
N THR A 27 5.47 5.39 11.37
CA THR A 27 5.96 5.61 10.02
C THR A 27 4.97 6.46 9.24
N LYS A 28 5.49 7.45 8.50
CA LYS A 28 4.67 8.28 7.63
C LYS A 28 4.22 7.43 6.45
N THR A 29 3.02 6.85 6.55
CA THR A 29 2.42 6.14 5.43
C THR A 29 1.88 7.11 4.39
N ILE A 30 1.96 6.72 3.12
CA ILE A 30 1.40 7.44 1.99
C ILE A 30 0.09 6.77 1.58
N HIS A 31 -0.98 7.56 1.54
CA HIS A 31 -2.32 7.10 1.21
C HIS A 31 -2.53 7.06 -0.30
N CYS A 32 -3.04 5.93 -0.79
CA CYS A 32 -3.54 5.79 -2.13
C CYS A 32 -5.01 6.24 -2.20
N LYS A 33 -5.25 7.38 -2.87
CA LYS A 33 -6.58 8.00 -2.98
C LYS A 33 -7.63 7.18 -3.77
N THR A 34 -7.22 6.15 -4.50
CA THR A 34 -8.15 5.37 -5.35
C THR A 34 -8.63 4.09 -4.69
N CYS A 35 -7.84 3.50 -3.77
CA CYS A 35 -8.19 2.22 -3.14
C CYS A 35 -7.97 2.18 -1.62
N ASP A 36 -7.75 3.35 -1.00
CA ASP A 36 -7.58 3.54 0.45
C ASP A 36 -6.46 2.72 1.10
N ARG A 37 -5.50 2.24 0.31
CA ARG A 37 -4.32 1.51 0.81
C ARG A 37 -3.22 2.49 1.26
N TYR A 38 -2.50 2.08 2.30
CA TYR A 38 -1.40 2.85 2.90
C TYR A 38 -0.06 2.18 2.60
N PHE A 39 0.93 2.97 2.21
CA PHE A 39 2.26 2.49 1.81
C PHE A 39 3.35 3.13 2.66
N GLY A 40 4.36 2.37 3.08
CA GLY A 40 5.47 2.88 3.90
C GLY A 40 6.50 3.72 3.14
N SER A 41 6.42 3.79 1.81
CA SER A 41 7.36 4.56 0.98
C SER A 41 6.73 5.00 -0.34
N LYS A 42 7.32 6.04 -0.96
CA LYS A 42 6.88 6.53 -2.27
C LYS A 42 7.07 5.48 -3.36
N GLY A 43 8.20 4.77 -3.36
CA GLY A 43 8.46 3.69 -4.31
C GLY A 43 7.44 2.55 -4.21
N ALA A 44 7.02 2.19 -2.99
CA ALA A 44 5.97 1.17 -2.81
C ALA A 44 4.60 1.65 -3.34
N LEU A 45 4.27 2.93 -3.17
CA LEU A 45 3.06 3.51 -3.77
C LEU A 45 3.15 3.54 -5.30
N GLU A 46 4.28 3.96 -5.88
CA GLU A 46 4.47 4.02 -7.33
C GLU A 46 4.38 2.63 -7.95
N GLN A 47 5.03 1.63 -7.34
CA GLN A 47 4.91 0.24 -7.77
C GLN A 47 3.47 -0.26 -7.66
N HIS A 48 2.76 0.09 -6.58
CA HIS A 48 1.36 -0.25 -6.45
C HIS A 48 0.51 0.39 -7.56
N GLN A 49 0.72 1.67 -7.87
CA GLN A 49 0.02 2.35 -8.95
C GLN A 49 0.31 1.75 -10.32
N GLN A 50 1.53 1.25 -10.55
CA GLN A 50 1.88 0.59 -11.80
C GLN A 50 1.30 -0.82 -11.95
N ASN A 51 1.19 -1.58 -10.86
CA ASN A 51 0.83 -3.01 -10.92
C ASN A 51 -0.63 -3.27 -10.56
N SER A 52 -1.30 -2.36 -9.85
CA SER A 52 -2.64 -2.63 -9.36
C SER A 52 -3.70 -2.42 -10.45
N PRO A 53 -4.63 -3.38 -10.66
CA PRO A 53 -5.75 -3.26 -11.59
C PRO A 53 -6.63 -2.02 -11.36
N VAL A 54 -6.65 -1.49 -10.14
CA VAL A 54 -7.42 -0.28 -9.80
C VAL A 54 -6.80 1.00 -10.38
N HIS A 55 -5.51 0.94 -10.74
CA HIS A 55 -4.74 2.04 -11.32
C HIS A 55 -4.31 1.79 -12.75
N THR A 56 -4.22 0.52 -13.16
CA THR A 56 -3.96 0.15 -14.54
C THR A 56 -5.26 0.17 -15.34
N LYS A 57 -5.17 0.63 -16.58
CA LYS A 57 -6.30 0.62 -17.49
C LYS A 57 -6.59 -0.82 -17.92
N ILE A 58 -7.43 -1.51 -17.15
CA ILE A 58 -7.91 -2.83 -17.50
C ILE A 58 -8.89 -2.75 -18.67
N ILE A 59 -8.82 -3.72 -19.57
CA ILE A 59 -9.68 -3.83 -20.75
C ILE A 59 -10.72 -4.90 -20.47
N HIS A 60 -12.00 -4.53 -20.62
CA HIS A 60 -13.13 -5.43 -20.46
C HIS A 60 -13.36 -6.25 -21.74
N CYS A 61 -13.46 -7.57 -21.60
CA CYS A 61 -13.91 -8.46 -22.66
C CYS A 61 -15.43 -8.46 -22.72
N LYS A 62 -16.00 -7.95 -23.82
CA LYS A 62 -17.45 -7.85 -24.03
C LYS A 62 -18.17 -9.20 -24.15
N THR A 63 -17.43 -10.29 -24.32
CA THR A 63 -17.98 -11.62 -24.60
C THR A 63 -18.08 -12.51 -23.36
N CYS A 64 -17.28 -12.25 -22.32
CA CYS A 64 -17.16 -13.14 -21.15
C CYS A 64 -16.94 -12.40 -19.81
N ASP A 65 -17.10 -11.07 -19.79
CA ASP A 65 -16.97 -10.20 -18.60
C ASP A 65 -15.63 -10.26 -17.84
N ARG A 66 -14.58 -10.77 -18.49
CA ARG A 66 -13.22 -10.80 -17.94
C ARG A 66 -12.47 -9.49 -18.18
N TYR A 67 -11.58 -9.15 -17.24
CA TYR A 67 -10.74 -7.95 -17.29
C TYR A 67 -9.28 -8.31 -17.52
N PHE A 68 -8.61 -7.59 -18.43
CA PHE A 68 -7.22 -7.84 -18.82
C PHE A 68 -6.36 -6.60 -18.63
N GLY A 69 -5.12 -6.78 -18.16
CA GLY A 69 -4.18 -5.69 -17.95
C GLY A 69 -3.49 -5.16 -19.22
N SER A 70 -3.71 -5.78 -20.39
CA SER A 70 -3.14 -5.33 -21.66
C SER A 70 -3.98 -5.80 -22.85
N LYS A 71 -3.86 -5.10 -23.99
CA LYS A 71 -4.57 -5.46 -25.23
C LYS A 71 -4.12 -6.83 -25.75
N ARG A 72 -2.81 -7.11 -25.71
CA ARG A 72 -2.25 -8.41 -26.09
C ARG A 72 -2.82 -9.56 -25.25
N ALA A 73 -2.98 -9.37 -23.95
CA ALA A 73 -3.57 -10.39 -23.08
C ALA A 73 -5.06 -10.64 -23.39
N LEU A 74 -5.80 -9.61 -23.81
CA LEU A 74 -7.17 -9.76 -24.31
C LEU A 74 -7.21 -10.46 -25.68
N GLU A 75 -6.28 -10.14 -26.59
CA GLU A 75 -6.23 -10.76 -27.93
C GLU A 75 -5.83 -12.24 -27.89
N GLN A 76 -5.07 -12.66 -26.87
CA GLN A 76 -4.70 -14.06 -26.64
C GLN A 76 -5.73 -14.86 -25.84
N HIS A 77 -6.67 -14.17 -25.20
CA HIS A 77 -7.69 -14.78 -24.35
C HIS A 77 -8.80 -15.45 -25.17
#